data_AF-A0A6P1MCS1-F1
#
_entry.id   AF-A0A6P1MCS1-F1
#
_cell.length_a   1.000
_cell.length_b   1.000
_cell.length_c   1.000
_cell.angle_alpha   90.00
_cell.angle_beta   90.00
_cell.angle_gamma   90.00
#
_symmetry.space_group_name_H-M   'P 1'
#
loop_
_entity.id
_entity.type
_entity.pdbx_description
1 polymer ?
#
loop_
_entity_poly.entity_id
_entity_poly.type
_entity_poly.pdbx_seq_one_letter_code
_entity_poly.pdbx_strand_id
1 'polypeptide(L)'
;MTCHTCPHYEDVMRGVYSANPWRESPCAKCNLNEIAPHEVPLDEEHPPAEALSTPADGTDVSTLLPADVLTQFVTGFLSLPPEQRDVVSLRYQGLPYKEIAARQGVTTQCVEKRHRLAMRDWPVLESLFPFKVACRNYRRSRKHEQKSCQ
;
A
#
# COMPACT_ATOMS: atom_id res chain seq x y z
N MET A 1 9.01 -16.01 -16.40
CA MET A 1 9.78 -16.69 -15.33
C MET A 1 9.52 -15.86 -14.09
N THR A 2 9.26 -16.45 -12.93
CA THR A 2 8.99 -15.72 -11.68
C THR A 2 10.16 -15.86 -10.70
N CYS A 3 10.43 -14.87 -9.84
CA CYS A 3 11.60 -14.90 -8.93
C CYS A 3 11.63 -16.13 -8.00
N HIS A 4 10.46 -16.65 -7.61
CA HIS A 4 10.34 -17.87 -6.78
C HIS A 4 10.66 -19.18 -7.54
N THR A 5 10.82 -19.11 -8.86
CA THR A 5 11.17 -20.26 -9.72
C THR A 5 12.60 -20.13 -10.25
N CYS A 6 13.36 -19.13 -9.80
CA CYS A 6 14.74 -18.92 -10.23
C CYS A 6 15.66 -20.02 -9.66
N PRO A 7 16.61 -20.57 -10.45
CA PRO A 7 17.61 -21.51 -9.95
C PRO A 7 18.43 -20.97 -8.77
N HIS A 8 18.63 -19.64 -8.72
CA HIS A 8 19.39 -18.97 -7.66
C HIS A 8 18.53 -18.56 -6.46
N TYR A 9 17.24 -18.91 -6.42
CA TYR A 9 16.31 -18.46 -5.38
C TYR A 9 16.74 -18.88 -3.97
N GLU A 10 17.13 -20.16 -3.78
CA GLU A 10 17.55 -20.65 -2.46
C GLU A 10 18.83 -19.97 -1.97
N ASP A 11 19.79 -19.72 -2.86
CA ASP A 11 21.07 -19.09 -2.53
C ASP A 11 20.90 -17.61 -2.17
N VAL A 12 19.97 -16.92 -2.84
CA VAL A 12 19.59 -15.54 -2.53
C VAL A 12 18.90 -15.48 -1.16
N MET A 13 17.95 -16.38 -0.88
CA MET A 13 17.27 -16.44 0.42
C MET A 13 18.21 -16.79 1.57
N ARG A 14 19.27 -17.57 1.31
CA ARG A 14 20.33 -17.89 2.27
C ARG A 14 21.35 -16.77 2.43
N GLY A 15 21.27 -15.70 1.64
CA GLY A 15 22.17 -14.55 1.72
C GLY A 15 23.59 -14.83 1.24
N VAL A 16 23.80 -15.86 0.39
CA VAL A 16 25.12 -16.25 -0.12
C VAL A 16 25.81 -15.10 -0.87
N TYR A 17 25.02 -14.24 -1.51
CA TYR A 17 25.50 -13.09 -2.27
C TYR A 17 25.51 -11.76 -1.49
N SER A 18 25.27 -11.78 -0.17
CA SER A 18 25.17 -10.55 0.65
C SER A 18 26.48 -9.78 0.76
N ALA A 19 27.62 -10.46 0.64
CA ALA A 19 28.95 -9.86 0.68
C ALA A 19 29.41 -9.28 -0.67
N ASN A 20 28.70 -9.60 -1.77
CA ASN A 20 29.11 -9.19 -3.11
C ASN A 20 28.38 -7.90 -3.54
N PRO A 21 29.03 -7.02 -4.30
CA PRO A 21 28.37 -5.88 -4.94
C PRO A 21 27.20 -6.35 -5.80
N TRP A 22 26.09 -5.57 -5.82
CA TRP A 22 24.87 -5.95 -6.56
C TRP A 22 25.13 -6.32 -8.02
N ARG A 23 26.01 -5.61 -8.73
CA ARG A 23 26.36 -5.85 -10.14
C ARG A 23 26.90 -7.26 -10.42
N GLU A 24 27.43 -7.92 -9.40
CA GLU A 24 28.01 -9.26 -9.47
C GLU A 24 26.99 -10.34 -9.08
N SER A 25 25.80 -9.95 -8.59
CA SER A 25 24.74 -10.87 -8.25
C SER A 25 24.06 -11.44 -9.50
N PRO A 26 23.56 -12.69 -9.44
CA PRO A 26 22.80 -13.28 -10.54
C PRO A 26 21.50 -12.49 -10.82
N CYS A 27 20.94 -11.82 -9.82
CA CYS A 27 19.76 -10.97 -9.95
C CYS A 27 20.01 -9.74 -10.82
N ALA A 28 21.22 -9.17 -10.83
CA ALA A 28 21.54 -8.00 -11.67
C ALA A 28 21.57 -8.31 -13.18
N LYS A 29 21.72 -9.58 -13.56
CA LYS A 29 21.68 -10.05 -14.96
C LYS A 29 20.33 -10.68 -15.33
N CYS A 30 19.37 -10.65 -14.41
CA CYS A 30 18.08 -11.28 -14.61
C CYS A 30 17.19 -10.40 -15.50
N ASN A 31 16.89 -10.85 -16.72
CA ASN A 31 15.99 -10.18 -17.68
C ASN A 31 14.50 -10.45 -17.39
N LEU A 32 14.16 -10.67 -16.13
CA LEU A 32 12.78 -10.95 -15.75
C LEU A 32 12.07 -9.59 -15.63
N ASN A 33 11.33 -9.23 -16.68
CA ASN A 33 10.45 -8.05 -16.76
C ASN A 33 9.25 -8.10 -15.78
N GLU A 34 9.36 -8.83 -14.68
CA GLU A 34 8.36 -8.84 -13.62
C GLU A 34 8.77 -7.81 -12.58
N ILE A 35 8.08 -6.66 -12.65
CA ILE A 35 8.07 -5.61 -11.63
C ILE A 35 8.07 -6.28 -10.26
N ALA A 36 9.17 -6.14 -9.52
CA ALA A 36 9.18 -6.54 -8.12
C ALA A 36 7.97 -5.85 -7.46
N PRO A 37 7.17 -6.53 -6.62
CA PRO A 37 5.96 -5.95 -6.03
C PRO A 37 6.22 -4.68 -5.18
N HIS A 38 7.49 -4.27 -5.04
CA HIS A 38 7.96 -3.09 -4.32
C HIS A 38 8.79 -2.10 -5.17
N GLU A 39 8.98 -2.33 -6.47
CA GLU A 39 9.58 -1.33 -7.35
C GLU A 39 8.49 -0.38 -7.85
N VAL A 40 8.17 0.59 -7.00
CA VAL A 40 7.44 1.78 -7.43
C VAL A 40 8.47 2.70 -8.07
N PRO A 41 8.30 3.12 -9.34
CA PRO A 41 9.13 4.17 -9.93
C PRO A 41 9.07 5.40 -9.05
N LEU A 42 10.23 6.00 -8.76
CA LEU A 42 10.31 7.25 -8.01
C LEU A 42 9.52 8.32 -8.79
N ASP A 43 8.45 8.83 -8.18
CA ASP A 43 7.63 9.88 -8.76
C ASP A 43 8.38 11.22 -8.64
N GLU A 44 9.04 11.65 -9.72
CA GLU A 44 9.78 12.92 -9.75
C GLU A 44 8.85 14.14 -9.72
N GLU A 45 7.55 14.00 -10.02
CA GLU A 45 6.58 15.09 -9.92
C GLU A 45 6.09 15.31 -8.48
N HIS A 46 6.24 14.32 -7.60
CA HIS A 46 5.88 14.40 -6.18
C HIS A 46 7.01 13.83 -5.30
N PRO A 47 8.06 14.62 -5.02
CA PRO A 47 9.14 14.15 -4.16
C PRO A 47 8.59 13.80 -2.77
N PRO A 48 8.96 12.64 -2.18
CA PRO A 48 8.69 12.39 -0.78
C PRO A 48 9.40 13.46 0.04
N ALA A 49 8.65 14.12 0.94
CA ALA A 49 9.21 15.11 1.86
C ALA A 49 10.48 14.53 2.52
N GLU A 50 11.57 15.25 2.37
CA GLU A 50 12.94 14.80 2.60
C GLU A 50 13.09 14.04 3.92
N ALA A 51 13.55 12.79 3.82
CA ALA A 51 14.03 12.02 4.95
C ALA A 51 15.39 12.60 5.40
N LEU A 52 15.34 13.63 6.23
CA LEU A 52 16.47 14.06 7.05
C LEU A 52 16.39 13.34 8.40
N SER A 53 17.48 12.67 8.75
CA SER A 53 17.79 12.21 10.10
C SER A 53 19.30 12.44 10.26
N THR A 54 19.86 13.06 11.31
CA THR A 54 19.47 13.53 12.66
C THR A 54 20.76 14.22 13.23
N PRO A 55 20.87 14.69 14.49
CA PRO A 55 19.90 15.07 15.52
C PRO A 55 20.15 16.49 16.10
N ALA A 56 19.11 17.23 16.48
CA ALA A 56 19.25 18.30 17.45
C ALA A 56 17.94 18.50 18.20
N ASP A 57 18.08 18.59 19.51
CA ASP A 57 17.08 18.91 20.50
C ASP A 57 16.20 20.09 20.07
N GLY A 58 14.89 19.87 20.04
CA GLY A 58 13.92 20.79 19.46
C GLY A 58 12.64 20.06 19.14
N THR A 59 11.77 19.92 20.14
CA THR A 59 10.41 19.41 19.95
C THR A 59 9.67 20.39 19.03
N ASP A 60 9.68 20.10 17.73
CA ASP A 60 9.00 20.88 16.72
C ASP A 60 7.48 20.61 16.87
N VAL A 61 6.82 21.47 17.63
CA VAL A 61 5.36 21.42 17.91
C VAL A 61 4.52 21.68 16.64
N SER A 62 5.17 21.94 15.50
CA SER A 62 4.54 22.28 14.22
C SER A 62 3.90 21.09 13.49
N THR A 63 4.23 19.85 13.86
CA THR A 63 3.63 18.62 13.27
C THR A 63 2.46 18.07 14.08
N LEU A 64 1.88 18.88 14.97
CA LEU A 64 0.61 18.53 15.58
C LEU A 64 -0.48 18.81 14.54
N LEU A 65 -1.05 17.74 13.96
CA LEU A 65 -2.38 17.83 13.35
C LEU A 65 -3.25 18.63 14.31
N PRO A 66 -3.94 19.69 13.86
CA PRO A 66 -4.78 20.51 14.73
C PRO A 66 -5.66 19.57 15.56
N ALA A 67 -5.67 19.76 16.88
CA ALA A 67 -6.40 18.86 17.78
C ALA A 67 -7.85 18.66 17.30
N ASP A 68 -8.43 19.68 16.70
CA ASP A 68 -9.76 19.66 16.08
C ASP A 68 -9.91 18.61 14.97
N VAL A 69 -8.91 18.46 14.09
CA VAL A 69 -8.93 17.47 12.99
C VAL A 69 -8.85 16.05 13.54
N LEU A 70 -7.98 15.82 14.53
CA LEU A 70 -7.89 14.53 15.22
C LEU A 70 -9.18 14.24 16.00
N THR A 71 -9.78 15.24 16.62
CA THR A 71 -11.03 15.07 17.38
C THR A 71 -12.20 14.75 16.45
N GLN A 72 -12.30 15.42 15.30
CA GLN A 72 -13.29 15.10 14.26
C GLN A 72 -13.09 13.70 13.69
N PHE A 73 -11.83 13.31 13.46
CA PHE A 73 -11.50 11.96 13.01
C PHE A 73 -11.92 10.90 14.03
N VAL A 74 -11.52 11.06 15.30
CA VAL A 74 -11.80 10.09 16.36
C VAL A 74 -13.29 10.00 16.63
N THR A 75 -14.00 11.13 16.69
CA THR A 75 -15.47 11.12 16.86
C THR A 75 -16.17 10.43 15.68
N GLY A 76 -15.74 10.71 14.45
CA GLY A 76 -16.29 10.06 13.27
C GLY A 76 -16.01 8.56 13.22
N PHE A 77 -14.77 8.16 13.50
CA PHE A 77 -14.35 6.77 13.52
C PHE A 77 -15.06 5.96 14.62
N LEU A 78 -15.28 6.55 15.79
CA LEU A 78 -16.01 5.90 16.89
C LEU A 78 -17.53 5.90 16.68
N SER A 79 -18.06 6.76 15.80
CA SER A 79 -19.48 6.72 15.42
C SER A 79 -19.84 5.53 14.52
N LEU A 80 -18.83 4.91 13.88
CA LEU A 80 -19.05 3.77 13.00
C LEU A 80 -19.51 2.53 13.80
N PRO A 81 -20.38 1.69 13.21
CA PRO A 81 -20.66 0.37 13.76
C PRO A 81 -19.37 -0.42 14.00
N PRO A 82 -19.26 -1.19 15.10
CA PRO A 82 -18.01 -1.87 15.47
C PRO A 82 -17.51 -2.79 14.36
N GLU A 83 -18.43 -3.49 13.68
CA GLU A 83 -18.09 -4.37 12.55
C GLU A 83 -17.45 -3.61 11.38
N GLN A 84 -17.89 -2.38 11.11
CA GLN A 84 -17.32 -1.54 10.04
C GLN A 84 -15.98 -0.96 10.48
N ARG A 85 -15.90 -0.51 11.73
CA ARG A 85 -14.67 0.02 12.33
C ARG A 85 -13.53 -0.99 12.28
N ASP A 86 -13.84 -2.26 12.56
CA ASP A 86 -12.86 -3.35 12.52
C ASP A 86 -12.41 -3.63 11.09
N VAL A 87 -13.31 -3.58 10.11
CA VAL A 87 -12.94 -3.70 8.67
C VAL A 87 -11.99 -2.58 8.26
N VAL A 88 -12.28 -1.32 8.62
CA VAL A 88 -11.44 -0.16 8.30
C VAL A 88 -10.06 -0.30 8.96
N SER A 89 -10.01 -0.67 10.24
CA SER A 89 -8.77 -0.89 11.00
C SER A 89 -7.89 -1.98 10.39
N LEU A 90 -8.47 -3.14 10.10
CA LEU A 90 -7.76 -4.27 9.52
C LEU A 90 -7.31 -3.96 8.09
N ARG A 91 -8.09 -3.18 7.35
CA ARG A 91 -7.70 -2.75 6.00
C ARG A 91 -6.54 -1.76 6.04
N TYR A 92 -6.51 -0.87 7.03
CA TYR A 92 -5.43 0.09 7.23
C TYR A 92 -4.11 -0.64 7.56
N GLN A 93 -4.18 -1.73 8.32
CA GLN A 93 -3.05 -2.64 8.56
C GLN A 93 -2.60 -3.43 7.32
N GLY A 94 -3.27 -3.29 6.18
CA GLY A 94 -2.91 -3.94 4.92
C GLY A 94 -3.53 -5.32 4.67
N LEU A 95 -4.39 -5.83 5.57
CA LEU A 95 -4.97 -7.16 5.40
C LEU A 95 -5.89 -7.24 4.17
N PRO A 96 -5.85 -8.33 3.39
CA PRO A 96 -6.77 -8.55 2.28
C PRO A 96 -8.18 -8.88 2.78
N TYR A 97 -9.20 -8.56 1.98
CA TYR A 97 -10.61 -8.79 2.35
C TYR A 97 -10.94 -10.26 2.67
N LYS A 98 -10.22 -11.23 2.08
CA LYS A 98 -10.38 -12.66 2.37
C LYS A 98 -10.02 -13.00 3.81
N GLU A 99 -8.94 -12.43 4.33
CA GLU A 99 -8.49 -12.67 5.71
C GLU A 99 -9.37 -11.94 6.72
N ILE A 100 -9.81 -10.72 6.40
CA ILE A 100 -10.76 -9.97 7.23
C ILE A 100 -12.08 -10.72 7.34
N ALA A 101 -12.57 -11.25 6.22
CA ALA A 101 -13.79 -12.07 6.17
C ALA A 101 -13.68 -13.32 7.05
N ALA A 102 -12.54 -14.04 6.98
CA ALA A 102 -12.26 -15.19 7.83
C ALA A 102 -12.24 -14.83 9.32
N ARG A 103 -11.62 -13.70 9.69
CA ARG A 103 -11.55 -13.23 11.09
C ARG A 103 -12.92 -12.82 11.65
N GLN A 104 -13.77 -12.24 10.82
CA GLN A 104 -15.11 -11.79 11.22
C GLN A 104 -16.20 -12.86 11.03
N GLY A 105 -15.86 -14.03 10.47
CA GLY A 105 -16.85 -15.08 10.18
C GLY A 105 -17.90 -14.69 9.14
N VAL A 106 -17.57 -13.77 8.22
CA VAL A 106 -18.50 -13.27 7.18
C VAL A 106 -17.96 -13.52 5.78
N THR A 107 -18.77 -13.24 4.76
CA THR A 107 -18.33 -13.33 3.36
C THR A 107 -17.46 -12.12 2.96
N THR A 108 -16.59 -12.33 1.97
CA THR A 108 -15.77 -11.25 1.38
C THR A 108 -16.60 -10.08 0.86
N GLN A 109 -17.76 -10.37 0.26
CA GLN A 109 -18.69 -9.36 -0.24
C GLN A 109 -19.27 -8.51 0.89
N CYS A 110 -19.52 -9.10 2.07
CA CYS A 110 -19.98 -8.37 3.24
C CYS A 110 -18.93 -7.37 3.72
N VAL A 111 -17.66 -7.80 3.78
CA VAL A 111 -16.52 -6.93 4.14
C VAL A 111 -16.36 -5.78 3.15
N GLU A 112 -16.41 -6.05 1.84
CA GLU A 112 -16.34 -5.01 0.82
C GLU A 112 -17.49 -4.00 0.93
N LYS A 113 -18.71 -4.49 1.21
CA LYS A 113 -19.89 -3.64 1.42
C LYS A 113 -19.72 -2.76 2.65
N ARG A 114 -19.28 -3.33 3.78
CA ARG A 114 -19.02 -2.59 5.04
C ARG A 114 -17.96 -1.51 4.82
N HIS A 115 -16.86 -1.86 4.14
CA HIS A 115 -15.80 -0.90 3.82
C HIS A 115 -16.32 0.24 2.93
N ARG A 116 -17.11 -0.07 1.90
CA ARG A 116 -17.72 0.94 1.02
C ARG A 116 -18.68 1.87 1.77
N LEU A 117 -19.49 1.32 2.68
CA LEU A 117 -20.41 2.12 3.51
C LEU A 117 -19.62 3.04 4.44
N ALA A 118 -18.55 2.55 5.06
CA ALA A 118 -17.68 3.38 5.89
C ALA A 118 -17.07 4.57 5.12
N MET A 119 -16.61 4.35 3.88
CA MET A 119 -16.11 5.45 3.03
C MET A 119 -17.21 6.42 2.58
N ARG A 120 -18.43 5.93 2.32
CA ARG A 120 -19.58 6.78 1.96
C ARG A 120 -19.98 7.68 3.12
N ASP A 121 -20.04 7.11 4.32
CA ASP A 121 -20.50 7.80 5.51
C ASP A 121 -19.40 8.77 6.01
N TRP A 122 -18.12 8.44 5.78
CA TRP A 122 -16.96 9.24 6.17
C TRP A 122 -15.90 9.32 5.05
N PRO A 123 -16.03 10.25 4.10
CA PRO A 123 -15.11 10.36 2.96
C PRO A 123 -13.70 10.77 3.37
N VAL A 124 -13.53 11.39 4.53
CA VAL A 124 -12.21 11.71 5.10
C VAL A 124 -11.35 10.45 5.31
N LEU A 125 -11.97 9.27 5.50
CA LEU A 125 -11.24 8.01 5.60
C LEU A 125 -10.56 7.61 4.30
N GLU A 126 -11.00 8.10 3.14
CA GLU A 126 -10.41 7.74 1.85
C GLU A 126 -8.94 8.15 1.75
N SER A 127 -8.52 9.22 2.44
CA SER A 127 -7.11 9.65 2.46
C SER A 127 -6.20 8.70 3.24
N LEU A 128 -6.76 7.87 4.14
CA LEU A 128 -5.98 6.88 4.89
C LEU A 128 -5.59 5.67 4.04
N PHE A 129 -6.34 5.41 2.98
CA PHE A 129 -6.08 4.28 2.11
C PHE A 129 -5.31 4.79 0.89
N PRO A 130 -4.12 4.24 0.59
CA PRO A 130 -3.49 4.51 -0.69
C PRO A 130 -4.48 4.08 -1.76
N PHE A 131 -5.05 5.05 -2.47
CA PHE A 131 -5.99 4.78 -3.53
C PHE A 131 -5.30 3.84 -4.52
N LYS A 132 -6.06 2.88 -5.05
CA LYS A 132 -5.71 2.16 -6.28
C LYS A 132 -5.70 3.13 -7.50
N VAL A 133 -5.15 4.34 -7.38
CA VAL A 133 -4.94 5.25 -8.52
C VAL A 133 -4.04 4.57 -9.54
N ALA A 134 -2.95 3.93 -9.08
CA ALA A 134 -2.04 3.16 -9.92
C ALA A 134 -2.76 2.04 -10.70
N CYS A 135 -3.58 1.21 -10.03
CA CYS A 135 -4.34 0.16 -10.73
C CYS A 135 -5.46 0.70 -11.64
N ARG A 136 -6.09 1.83 -11.29
CA ARG A 136 -7.15 2.46 -12.11
C ARG A 136 -6.56 3.12 -13.36
N ASN A 137 -5.43 3.80 -13.22
CA ASN A 137 -4.69 4.38 -14.33
C ASN A 137 -4.14 3.27 -15.23
N TYR A 138 -3.55 2.21 -14.67
CA TYR A 138 -3.12 1.03 -15.43
C TYR A 138 -4.25 0.38 -16.23
N ARG A 139 -5.46 0.25 -15.66
CA ARG A 139 -6.64 -0.28 -16.39
C ARG A 139 -7.18 0.68 -17.45
N ARG A 140 -7.00 2.00 -17.27
CA ARG A 140 -7.42 3.03 -18.22
C ARG A 140 -6.44 3.14 -19.40
N SER A 141 -5.13 3.13 -19.14
CA SER A 141 -4.10 3.13 -20.17
C SER A 141 -4.22 1.90 -21.08
N ARG A 142 -4.45 0.71 -20.51
CA ARG A 142 -4.66 -0.51 -21.32
C ARG A 142 -5.89 -0.46 -22.24
N LYS A 143 -6.97 0.21 -21.81
CA LYS A 143 -8.17 0.42 -22.64
C LYS A 143 -7.95 1.49 -23.73
N HIS A 144 -7.03 2.42 -23.50
CA HIS A 144 -6.68 3.45 -24.47
C HIS A 144 -5.75 2.90 -25.56
N GLU A 145 -4.77 2.05 -25.20
CA GLU A 145 -3.94 1.32 -26.18
C GLU A 145 -4.77 0.40 -27.07
N GLN A 146 -5.75 -0.32 -26.51
CA GLN A 146 -6.63 -1.19 -27.30
C GLN A 146 -7.53 -0.43 -28.30
N LYS A 147 -7.84 0.84 -28.04
CA LYS A 147 -8.60 1.69 -28.98
C LYS A 147 -7.72 2.38 -30.03
N SER A 148 -6.42 2.50 -29.77
CA SER A 148 -5.47 3.10 -30.72
C SER A 148 -4.95 2.11 -31.77
N CYS A 149 -5.20 0.80 -31.59
CA CYS A 149 -4.84 -0.26 -32.52
C CYS A 149 -6.03 -0.84 -33.31
N GLN A 150 -7.20 -0.16 -33.28
CA GLN A 150 -8.33 -0.41 -34.18
C GLN A 150 -8.51 0.79 -35.11
#